data_AF-A0A7C9TXH5-F1
#
_entry.id   AF-A0A7C9TXH5-F1
#
_cell.length_a   1.000
_cell.length_b   1.000
_cell.length_c   1.000
_cell.angle_alpha   90.00
_cell.angle_beta   90.00
_cell.angle_gamma   90.00
#
_symmetry.space_group_name_H-M   'P 1'
#
loop_
_entity.id
_entity.type
_entity.pdbx_description
1 polymer ?
#
loop_
_entity_poly.entity_id
_entity_poly.type
_entity_poly.pdbx_seq_one_letter_code
_entity_poly.pdbx_strand_id
1 'polypeptide(L)'
;MMDLVCTSDGDVPLWMRIGSGNESDQKQFASAMIDFKKQLRLDSLMVADSAFYTQENIGNFKNMRWISRVPLTVKAAKKLVSEIDSDEFTKSQLTGYRYLEFKNNYGGIEQRWVVVESEKRRESYLKIMAKRIEKDWQLALKKIG
;
A
#
# COMPACT_ATOMS: atom_id res chain seq x y z
N MET A 1 -10.38 18.80 2.08
CA MET A 1 -9.23 17.85 2.13
C MET A 1 -8.06 18.45 1.35
N MET A 2 -6.82 18.06 1.63
CA MET A 2 -5.62 18.57 0.95
C MET A 2 -4.92 17.45 0.18
N ASP A 3 -4.67 17.64 -1.12
CA ASP A 3 -3.89 16.75 -1.98
C ASP A 3 -2.53 17.37 -2.27
N LEU A 4 -1.46 16.57 -2.19
CA LEU A 4 -0.08 17.04 -2.34
C LEU A 4 0.73 16.08 -3.22
N VAL A 5 1.58 16.63 -4.09
CA VAL A 5 2.61 15.89 -4.81
C VAL A 5 3.96 16.51 -4.45
N CYS A 6 4.87 15.69 -3.92
CA CYS A 6 6.20 16.12 -3.52
C CYS A 6 7.31 15.52 -4.40
N THR A 7 8.49 16.10 -4.32
CA THR A 7 9.75 15.49 -4.75
C THR A 7 10.01 14.16 -4.02
N SER A 8 10.91 13.34 -4.56
CA SER A 8 11.18 11.97 -4.07
C SER A 8 11.64 11.91 -2.61
N ASP A 9 12.28 12.96 -2.11
CA ASP A 9 12.69 13.14 -0.72
C ASP A 9 11.55 13.64 0.18
N GLY A 10 10.42 14.05 -0.40
CA GLY A 10 9.27 14.61 0.32
C GLY A 10 9.44 16.07 0.72
N ASP A 11 10.61 16.67 0.46
CA ASP A 11 11.00 17.97 1.01
C ASP A 11 10.40 19.16 0.26
N VAL A 12 10.08 19.00 -1.03
CA VAL A 12 9.54 20.09 -1.86
C VAL A 12 8.18 19.70 -2.45
N PRO A 13 7.08 20.38 -2.09
CA PRO A 13 5.80 20.20 -2.75
C PRO A 13 5.84 20.83 -4.14
N LEU A 14 5.69 19.99 -5.16
CA LEU A 14 5.65 20.40 -6.57
C LEU A 14 4.24 20.80 -7.01
N TRP A 15 3.22 20.27 -6.33
CA TRP A 15 1.83 20.57 -6.62
C TRP A 15 0.97 20.37 -5.38
N MET A 16 -0.04 21.24 -5.24
CA MET A 16 -0.92 21.27 -4.10
C MET A 16 -2.33 21.62 -4.57
N ARG A 17 -3.33 20.95 -4.00
CA ARG A 17 -4.72 21.29 -4.17
C ARG A 17 -5.47 21.22 -2.86
N ILE A 18 -6.34 22.20 -2.66
CA ILE A 18 -7.25 22.27 -1.52
C ILE A 18 -8.65 21.94 -2.05
N GLY A 19 -9.18 20.77 -1.66
CA GLY A 19 -10.52 20.31 -2.01
C GLY A 19 -11.56 20.65 -0.95
N SER A 20 -12.82 20.77 -1.37
CA SER A 20 -13.97 21.06 -0.50
C SER A 20 -14.31 19.84 0.40
N GLY A 21 -14.88 20.09 1.58
CA GLY A 21 -15.20 19.03 2.57
C GLY A 21 -16.33 18.07 2.15
N ASN A 22 -16.93 18.27 0.97
CA ASN A 22 -18.11 17.55 0.50
C ASN A 22 -17.81 16.62 -0.69
N GLU A 23 -16.54 16.34 -0.95
CA GLU A 23 -16.07 15.74 -2.19
C GLU A 23 -15.48 14.34 -1.97
N SER A 24 -15.68 13.43 -2.93
CA SER A 24 -15.13 12.08 -2.88
C SER A 24 -13.66 12.07 -3.32
N ASP A 25 -12.78 11.81 -2.36
CA ASP A 25 -11.32 11.83 -2.46
C ASP A 25 -10.73 11.01 -3.62
N GLN A 26 -11.32 9.84 -3.93
CA GLN A 26 -10.75 8.90 -4.90
C GLN A 26 -10.85 9.35 -6.36
N LYS A 27 -11.99 9.88 -6.79
CA LYS A 27 -12.21 10.25 -8.21
C LYS A 27 -11.43 11.49 -8.58
N GLN A 28 -11.32 12.42 -7.64
CA GLN A 28 -10.67 13.68 -7.91
C GLN A 28 -9.14 13.58 -7.89
N PHE A 29 -8.57 12.72 -7.05
CA PHE A 29 -7.14 12.47 -7.07
C PHE A 29 -6.68 11.97 -8.45
N ALA A 30 -7.44 11.08 -9.08
CA ALA A 30 -7.15 10.61 -10.43
C ALA A 30 -7.18 11.75 -11.46
N SER A 31 -8.20 12.62 -11.42
CA SER A 31 -8.29 13.79 -12.31
C SER A 31 -7.13 14.76 -12.07
N ALA A 32 -6.80 15.04 -10.81
CA ALA A 32 -5.70 15.90 -10.42
C ALA A 32 -4.35 15.39 -10.94
N MET A 33 -4.08 14.09 -10.82
CA MET A 33 -2.84 13.50 -11.32
C MET A 33 -2.77 13.48 -12.86
N ILE A 34 -3.90 13.32 -13.55
CA ILE A 34 -3.96 13.46 -15.01
C ILE A 34 -3.62 14.90 -15.42
N ASP A 35 -4.18 15.90 -14.75
CA ASP A 35 -3.93 17.30 -15.08
C ASP A 35 -2.52 17.74 -14.71
N PHE A 36 -2.00 17.30 -13.56
CA PHE A 36 -0.59 17.47 -13.20
C PHE A 36 0.34 16.89 -14.27
N LYS A 37 0.03 15.71 -14.81
CA LYS A 37 0.82 15.10 -15.89
C LYS A 37 0.79 15.90 -17.20
N LYS A 38 -0.35 16.49 -17.57
CA LYS A 38 -0.40 17.36 -18.77
C LYS A 38 0.60 18.51 -18.65
N GLN A 39 0.86 18.98 -17.44
CA GLN A 39 1.80 20.04 -17.13
C GLN A 39 3.25 19.51 -16.98
N LEU A 40 3.43 18.30 -16.42
CA LEU A 40 4.74 17.67 -16.24
C LEU A 40 5.13 16.77 -17.43
N ARG A 41 5.98 17.29 -18.33
CA ARG A 41 6.66 16.49 -19.35
C ARG A 41 7.93 15.82 -18.81
N LEU A 42 7.79 15.01 -17.77
CA LEU A 42 8.92 14.26 -17.19
C LEU A 42 8.58 12.78 -17.10
N ASP A 43 9.55 11.93 -17.44
CA ASP A 43 9.46 10.49 -17.22
C ASP A 43 9.72 10.20 -15.72
N SER A 44 8.65 10.29 -14.92
CA SER A 44 8.71 10.13 -13.47
C SER A 44 8.07 8.82 -13.00
N LEU A 45 8.51 8.35 -11.83
CA LEU A 45 7.87 7.27 -11.10
C LEU A 45 6.97 7.88 -10.03
N MET A 46 5.66 7.65 -10.14
CA MET A 46 4.71 8.13 -9.15
C MET A 46 4.59 7.16 -7.97
N VAL A 47 4.71 7.67 -6.75
CA VAL A 47 4.42 6.88 -5.54
C VAL A 47 3.10 7.39 -4.95
N ALA A 48 2.12 6.50 -4.82
CA ALA A 48 0.80 6.82 -4.29
C ALA A 48 0.43 5.88 -3.14
N ASP A 49 -0.46 6.33 -2.27
CA ASP A 49 -0.98 5.50 -1.18
C ASP A 49 -1.92 4.39 -1.71
N SER A 50 -2.55 3.64 -0.80
CA SER A 50 -3.47 2.56 -1.18
C SER A 50 -4.83 3.02 -1.71
N ALA A 51 -5.24 4.26 -1.43
CA ALA A 51 -6.52 4.79 -1.93
C ALA A 51 -6.48 4.97 -3.46
N PHE A 52 -5.28 5.17 -4.02
CA PHE A 52 -5.03 5.14 -5.47
C PHE A 52 -5.36 3.78 -6.10
N TYR A 53 -5.20 2.65 -5.39
CA TYR A 53 -5.26 1.30 -5.95
C TYR A 53 -6.71 0.82 -6.21
N THR A 54 -7.40 1.46 -7.16
CA THR A 54 -8.72 1.06 -7.65
C THR A 54 -8.64 0.58 -9.10
N GLN A 55 -9.59 -0.23 -9.54
CA GLN A 55 -9.64 -0.71 -10.92
C GLN A 55 -9.71 0.45 -11.93
N GLU A 56 -10.51 1.47 -11.63
CA GLU A 56 -10.65 2.69 -12.45
C GLU A 56 -9.32 3.44 -12.57
N ASN A 57 -8.66 3.71 -11.44
CA ASN A 57 -7.40 4.45 -11.43
C ASN A 57 -6.29 3.68 -12.15
N ILE A 58 -6.11 2.39 -11.85
CA ILE A 58 -5.09 1.58 -12.54
C ILE A 58 -5.31 1.60 -14.05
N GLY A 59 -6.58 1.54 -14.51
CA GLY A 59 -6.98 1.77 -15.90
C GLY A 59 -6.46 3.07 -16.50
N ASN A 60 -6.74 4.18 -15.81
CA ASN A 60 -6.38 5.53 -16.23
C ASN A 60 -4.86 5.77 -16.26
N PHE A 61 -4.11 5.10 -15.38
CA PHE A 61 -2.66 5.26 -15.23
C PHE A 61 -1.83 4.17 -15.92
N LYS A 62 -2.42 3.35 -16.79
CA LYS A 62 -1.71 2.24 -17.49
C LYS A 62 -0.48 2.67 -18.31
N ASN A 63 -0.49 3.90 -18.82
CA ASN A 63 0.59 4.47 -19.64
C ASN A 63 1.60 5.26 -18.79
N MET A 64 1.69 4.98 -17.49
CA MET A 64 2.56 5.67 -16.54
C MET A 64 3.24 4.68 -15.61
N ARG A 65 4.44 5.06 -15.13
CA ARG A 65 5.12 4.29 -14.08
C ARG A 65 4.61 4.75 -12.73
N TRP A 66 4.10 3.81 -11.94
CA TRP A 66 3.59 4.08 -10.60
C TRP A 66 3.91 2.93 -9.65
N ILE A 67 3.99 3.25 -8.36
CA ILE A 67 4.05 2.32 -7.24
C ILE A 67 2.96 2.72 -6.27
N SER A 68 2.16 1.75 -5.83
CA SER A 68 1.15 1.96 -4.80
C SER A 68 1.02 0.72 -3.94
N ARG A 69 0.61 0.92 -2.69
CA ARG A 69 0.32 -0.17 -1.77
C ARG A 69 -0.99 -0.84 -2.16
N VAL A 70 -0.94 -2.14 -2.44
CA VAL A 70 -2.15 -2.94 -2.67
C VAL A 70 -2.92 -3.08 -1.33
N PRO A 71 -4.18 -2.62 -1.24
CA PRO A 71 -4.95 -2.75 -0.02
C PRO A 71 -5.45 -4.19 0.18
N LEU A 72 -5.43 -4.67 1.43
CA LEU A 72 -5.93 -6.00 1.81
C LEU A 72 -7.47 -6.12 1.73
N THR A 73 -8.16 -5.07 1.31
CA THR A 73 -9.58 -5.13 0.90
C THR A 73 -9.75 -5.82 -0.46
N VAL A 74 -8.71 -5.84 -1.30
CA VAL A 74 -8.69 -6.60 -2.56
C VAL A 74 -8.63 -8.08 -2.23
N LYS A 75 -9.66 -8.84 -2.64
CA LYS A 75 -9.79 -10.28 -2.33
C LYS A 75 -8.56 -11.09 -2.75
N ALA A 76 -8.02 -10.81 -3.94
CA ALA A 76 -6.82 -11.48 -4.45
C ALA A 76 -5.59 -11.20 -3.56
N ALA A 77 -5.41 -9.96 -3.09
CA ALA A 77 -4.32 -9.60 -2.19
C ALA A 77 -4.47 -10.26 -0.82
N LYS A 78 -5.70 -10.29 -0.28
CA LYS A 78 -5.99 -10.96 0.98
C LYS A 78 -5.70 -12.46 0.91
N LYS A 79 -6.14 -13.12 -0.18
CA LYS A 79 -5.90 -14.54 -0.42
C LYS A 79 -4.40 -14.83 -0.56
N LEU A 80 -3.69 -14.02 -1.34
CA LEU A 80 -2.27 -14.14 -1.56
C LEU A 80 -1.49 -14.12 -0.23
N VAL A 81 -1.74 -13.11 0.62
CA VAL A 81 -1.01 -12.99 1.90
C VAL A 81 -1.35 -14.11 2.88
N SER A 82 -2.52 -14.75 2.79
CA SER A 82 -2.88 -15.87 3.66
C SER A 82 -2.32 -17.22 3.22
N GLU A 83 -1.93 -17.37 1.96
CA GLU A 83 -1.52 -18.65 1.37
C GLU A 83 0.00 -18.78 1.18
N ILE A 84 0.74 -17.67 1.27
CA ILE A 84 2.21 -17.68 1.12
C ILE A 84 2.85 -18.45 2.28
N ASP A 85 3.69 -19.43 1.95
CA ASP A 85 4.60 -20.04 2.90
C ASP A 85 5.82 -19.14 3.13
N SER A 86 6.31 -19.13 4.37
CA SER A 86 7.52 -18.43 4.77
C SER A 86 8.77 -18.88 4.01
N ASP A 87 8.79 -20.11 3.52
CA ASP A 87 9.91 -20.68 2.78
C ASP A 87 9.96 -20.24 1.30
N GLU A 88 8.87 -19.67 0.77
CA GLU A 88 8.82 -19.17 -0.61
C GLU A 88 9.57 -17.84 -0.79
N PHE A 89 9.89 -17.15 0.31
CA PHE A 89 10.49 -15.81 0.25
C PHE A 89 11.97 -15.85 -0.17
N THR A 90 12.31 -14.96 -1.10
CA THR A 90 13.70 -14.70 -1.48
C THR A 90 14.33 -13.67 -0.55
N LYS A 91 15.57 -13.91 -0.09
CA LYS A 91 16.32 -12.93 0.72
C LYS A 91 16.60 -11.67 -0.09
N SER A 92 16.37 -10.51 0.49
CA SER A 92 16.74 -9.24 -0.13
C SER A 92 18.21 -8.91 0.13
N GLN A 93 18.75 -7.92 -0.59
CA GLN A 93 20.07 -7.35 -0.29
C GLN A 93 20.09 -6.58 1.04
N LEU A 94 18.93 -6.18 1.55
CA LEU A 94 18.78 -5.52 2.84
C LEU A 94 18.65 -6.57 3.94
N THR A 95 19.53 -6.50 4.93
CA THR A 95 19.53 -7.39 6.09
C THR A 95 18.18 -7.33 6.82
N GLY A 96 17.61 -8.50 7.13
CA GLY A 96 16.34 -8.63 7.83
C GLY A 96 15.11 -8.39 6.95
N TYR A 97 15.27 -8.31 5.62
CA TYR A 97 14.18 -8.21 4.67
C TYR A 97 14.22 -9.36 3.66
N ARG A 98 13.02 -9.88 3.36
CA ARG A 98 12.80 -10.88 2.33
C ARG A 98 11.55 -10.52 1.54
N TYR A 99 11.47 -10.97 0.29
CA TYR A 99 10.40 -10.59 -0.60
C TYR A 99 9.98 -11.72 -1.53
N LEU A 100 8.79 -11.58 -2.10
CA LEU A 100 8.24 -12.48 -3.10
C LEU A 100 7.48 -11.68 -4.15
N GLU A 101 7.67 -12.03 -5.42
CA GLU A 101 7.08 -11.32 -6.56
C GLU A 101 5.98 -12.16 -7.22
N PHE A 102 4.88 -11.51 -7.59
CA PHE A 102 3.76 -12.15 -8.27
C PHE A 102 3.34 -11.31 -9.46
N LYS A 103 2.96 -11.97 -10.54
CA LYS A 103 2.21 -11.33 -11.63
C LYS A 103 0.72 -11.39 -11.29
N ASN A 104 0.04 -10.26 -11.39
CA ASN A 104 -1.40 -10.16 -11.18
C ASN A 104 -2.05 -9.37 -12.32
N ASN A 105 -3.34 -9.61 -12.59
CA ASN A 105 -4.08 -8.93 -13.65
C ASN A 105 -5.32 -8.19 -13.10
N TYR A 106 -5.22 -7.64 -11.90
CA TYR A 106 -6.34 -6.95 -11.25
C TYR A 106 -6.80 -5.75 -12.10
N GLY A 107 -8.09 -5.66 -12.41
CA GLY A 107 -8.58 -4.60 -13.29
C GLY A 107 -8.17 -4.72 -14.76
N GLY A 108 -7.70 -5.90 -15.20
CA GLY A 108 -7.39 -6.19 -16.60
C GLY A 108 -6.06 -5.61 -17.10
N ILE A 109 -5.19 -5.20 -16.18
CA ILE A 109 -3.83 -4.72 -16.47
C ILE A 109 -2.83 -5.63 -15.77
N GLU A 110 -1.81 -6.10 -16.49
CA GLU A 110 -0.74 -6.88 -15.88
C GLU A 110 0.07 -5.99 -14.93
N GLN A 111 0.21 -6.44 -13.69
CA GLN A 111 0.91 -5.76 -12.60
C GLN A 111 1.91 -6.71 -11.96
N ARG A 112 2.97 -6.13 -11.40
CA ARG A 112 3.90 -6.82 -10.53
C ARG A 112 3.60 -6.48 -9.09
N TRP A 113 3.15 -7.47 -8.33
CA TRP A 113 2.96 -7.36 -6.89
C TRP A 113 4.20 -7.85 -6.17
N VAL A 114 4.60 -7.15 -5.13
CA VAL A 114 5.74 -7.54 -4.29
C VAL A 114 5.26 -7.60 -2.85
N VAL A 115 5.38 -8.78 -2.25
CA VAL A 115 5.16 -8.96 -0.81
C VAL A 115 6.50 -8.83 -0.13
N VAL A 116 6.61 -7.94 0.85
CA VAL A 116 7.85 -7.68 1.58
C VAL A 116 7.64 -8.04 3.04
N GLU A 117 8.47 -8.93 3.57
CA GLU A 117 8.52 -9.25 4.98
C GLU A 117 9.73 -8.59 5.64
N SER A 118 9.51 -7.99 6.81
CA SER A 118 10.53 -7.37 7.64
C SER A 118 10.62 -8.11 8.97
N GLU A 119 11.78 -8.65 9.27
CA GLU A 119 12.05 -9.40 10.51
C GLU A 119 11.80 -8.53 11.75
N LYS A 120 12.34 -7.31 11.77
CA LYS A 120 12.12 -6.34 12.85
C LYS A 120 10.63 -6.07 13.09
N ARG A 121 9.85 -5.96 12.01
CA ARG A 121 8.40 -5.72 12.12
C ARG A 121 7.67 -6.95 12.62
N ARG A 122 8.05 -8.15 12.16
CA ARG A 122 7.52 -9.44 12.62
C ARG A 122 7.74 -9.62 14.12
N GLU A 123 8.95 -9.40 14.62
CA GLU A 123 9.27 -9.50 16.05
C GLU A 123 8.48 -8.52 16.91
N SER A 124 8.40 -7.25 16.48
CA SER A 124 7.61 -6.22 17.18
C SER A 124 6.14 -6.62 17.25
N TYR A 125 5.59 -7.15 16.15
CA TYR A 125 4.21 -7.60 16.09
C TYR A 125 3.94 -8.81 16.99
N LEU A 126 4.84 -9.80 17.02
CA LEU A 126 4.75 -10.96 17.91
C LEU A 126 4.73 -10.56 19.38
N LYS A 127 5.59 -9.61 19.78
CA LYS A 127 5.60 -9.07 21.16
C LYS A 127 4.26 -8.41 21.53
N ILE A 128 3.66 -7.66 20.61
CA ILE A 128 2.35 -7.03 20.81
C ILE A 128 1.25 -8.11 20.91
N MET A 129 1.28 -9.13 20.06
CA MET A 129 0.32 -10.23 20.10
C MET A 129 0.38 -11.01 21.40
N ALA A 130 1.57 -11.40 21.86
CA ALA A 130 1.76 -12.09 23.13
C ALA A 130 1.18 -11.30 24.32
N LYS A 131 1.43 -9.98 24.35
CA LYS A 131 0.84 -9.10 25.38
C LYS A 131 -0.68 -9.03 25.34
N ARG A 132 -1.31 -9.09 24.16
CA ARG A 132 -2.77 -9.11 24.02
C ARG A 132 -3.37 -10.42 24.52
N ILE A 133 -2.77 -11.55 24.14
CA ILE A 133 -3.20 -12.88 24.58
C ILE A 133 -3.16 -12.98 26.11
N GLU A 134 -2.05 -12.53 26.72
CA GLU A 134 -1.94 -12.52 28.18
C GLU A 134 -3.03 -11.66 28.83
N LYS A 135 -3.29 -10.47 28.29
CA LYS A 135 -4.34 -9.58 28.81
C LYS A 135 -5.73 -10.24 28.70
N ASP A 136 -6.03 -10.87 27.58
CA ASP A 136 -7.32 -11.53 27.35
C ASP A 136 -7.49 -12.76 28.25
N TRP A 137 -6.40 -13.50 28.49
CA TRP A 137 -6.36 -14.62 29.44
C TRP A 137 -6.65 -14.17 30.87
N GLN A 138 -6.00 -13.10 31.33
CA GLN A 138 -6.24 -12.52 32.66
C GLN A 138 -7.68 -12.01 32.81
N LEU A 139 -8.27 -11.45 31.76
CA LEU A 139 -9.67 -11.03 31.75
C LEU A 139 -10.64 -12.22 31.79
N ALA A 140 -10.33 -13.32 31.11
CA ALA A 140 -11.13 -14.54 31.13
C ALA A 140 -11.12 -15.20 32.52
N LEU A 141 -9.95 -15.29 33.17
CA LEU A 141 -9.83 -15.81 34.53
C LEU A 141 -10.64 -15.01 35.54
N LYS A 142 -10.63 -13.68 35.44
CA LYS A 142 -11.44 -12.77 36.29
C LYS A 142 -12.95 -12.85 36.08
N LYS A 143 -13.42 -13.50 35.01
CA LYS A 143 -14.86 -13.71 34.74
C LYS A 143 -15.38 -15.06 35.24
N ILE A 144 -14.46 -15.99 35.52
CA ILE A 144 -14.77 -17.35 35.96
C ILE A 144 -14.66 -17.48 37.49
N GLY A 145 -13.80 -16.68 38.13
CA GLY A 145 -13.75 -16.52 39.59
C GLY A 145 -14.58 -15.33 40.06
#